data_AF-A0AA46PTI6-F1
#
_entry.id   AF-A0AA46PTI6-F1
#
_cell.length_a   1.000
_cell.length_b   1.000
_cell.length_c   1.000
_cell.angle_alpha   90.00
_cell.angle_beta   90.00
_cell.angle_gamma   90.00
#
_symmetry.space_group_name_H-M   'P 1'
#
loop_
_entity.id
_entity.type
_entity.pdbx_description
1 polymer ?
#
loop_
_entity_poly.entity_id
_entity_poly.type
_entity_poly.pdbx_seq_one_letter_code
_entity_poly.pdbx_strand_id
1 'polypeptide(L)'
;MTRSELHMEKPKSKFMLVSIVLLGCLAAIFTALYFYSQSLITIEAPKKELGEKIIIQLPSGKSVFTYENLIVEEEGKLFYKGERNTLDLTGGTIVYEDWE
;
A
#
# COMPACT_ATOMS: atom_id res chain seq x y z
N MET A 1 -5.77 -53.49 50.68
CA MET A 1 -5.84 -52.35 49.75
C MET A 1 -6.43 -52.85 48.44
N THR A 2 -7.63 -52.40 48.10
CA THR A 2 -8.37 -52.86 46.93
C THR A 2 -8.01 -52.02 45.70
N ARG A 3 -7.91 -52.69 44.55
CA ARG A 3 -7.46 -52.16 43.25
C ARG A 3 -8.24 -50.93 42.75
N SER A 4 -9.40 -50.66 43.34
CA SER A 4 -10.27 -49.51 43.09
C SER A 4 -9.78 -48.18 43.68
N GLU A 5 -8.83 -48.19 44.61
CA GLU A 5 -8.31 -46.98 45.26
C GLU A 5 -7.19 -46.27 44.44
N LEU A 6 -6.70 -46.92 43.37
CA LEU A 6 -5.62 -46.39 42.51
C LEU A 6 -6.09 -45.31 41.52
N HIS A 7 -7.39 -45.09 41.37
CA HIS A 7 -7.98 -44.05 40.53
C HIS A 7 -8.74 -43.02 41.39
N MET A 8 -8.07 -42.43 42.38
CA MET A 8 -8.53 -41.13 42.88
C MET A 8 -8.06 -40.07 41.88
N GLU A 9 -8.99 -39.51 41.11
CA GLU A 9 -8.71 -38.32 40.30
C GLU A 9 -8.16 -37.22 41.21
N LYS A 10 -6.88 -36.88 41.03
CA LYS A 10 -6.27 -35.75 41.73
C LYS A 10 -7.13 -34.51 41.44
N PRO A 11 -7.61 -33.76 42.46
CA PRO A 11 -8.36 -32.54 42.21
C PRO A 11 -7.43 -31.59 41.44
N LYS A 12 -7.73 -31.34 40.16
CA LYS A 12 -6.97 -30.37 39.36
C LYS A 12 -6.98 -29.06 40.14
N SER A 13 -5.78 -28.58 40.47
CA SER A 13 -5.62 -27.36 41.24
C SER A 13 -6.33 -26.22 40.52
N LYS A 14 -7.36 -25.65 41.15
CA LYS A 14 -8.12 -24.51 40.61
C LYS A 14 -7.19 -23.34 40.22
N PHE A 15 -6.05 -23.24 40.89
CA PHE A 15 -4.99 -22.28 40.58
C PHE A 15 -4.34 -22.50 39.20
N MET A 16 -4.13 -23.75 38.81
CA MET A 16 -3.60 -24.07 37.47
C MET A 16 -4.58 -23.64 36.38
N LEU A 17 -5.87 -23.90 36.58
CA LEU A 17 -6.92 -23.52 35.63
C LEU A 17 -7.01 -21.99 35.50
N VAL A 18 -7.00 -21.27 36.63
CA VAL A 18 -7.01 -19.79 36.65
C VAL A 18 -5.76 -19.23 35.96
N SER A 19 -4.58 -19.82 36.18
CA SER A 19 -3.33 -19.41 35.53
C SER A 19 -3.38 -19.58 34.01
N ILE A 20 -3.90 -20.71 33.53
CA ILE A 20 -4.06 -20.98 32.08
C ILE A 20 -5.03 -19.97 31.44
N VAL A 21 -6.14 -19.67 32.12
CA VAL A 21 -7.12 -18.67 31.63
C VAL A 21 -6.49 -17.28 31.57
N LEU A 22 -5.76 -16.87 32.61
CA LEU A 22 -5.09 -15.57 32.66
C LEU A 22 -4.04 -15.44 31.53
N LEU A 23 -3.25 -16.48 31.31
CA LEU A 23 -2.27 -16.53 30.22
C LEU A 23 -2.93 -16.45 28.85
N GLY A 24 -4.06 -17.13 28.67
CA GLY A 24 -4.87 -17.06 27.45
C GLY A 24 -5.41 -15.64 27.19
N CYS A 25 -5.91 -14.96 28.22
CA CYS A 25 -6.37 -13.57 28.10
C CYS A 25 -5.22 -12.62 27.73
N LEU A 26 -4.05 -12.77 28.36
CA LEU A 26 -2.86 -11.98 28.03
C LEU A 26 -2.45 -12.19 26.56
N ALA A 27 -2.38 -13.44 26.10
CA ALA A 27 -2.05 -13.75 24.71
C ALA A 27 -3.07 -13.16 23.72
N ALA A 28 -4.37 -13.20 24.05
CA ALA A 28 -5.42 -12.60 23.23
C ALA A 28 -5.28 -11.06 23.14
N ILE A 29 -4.94 -10.39 24.24
CA ILE A 29 -4.72 -8.94 24.25
C ILE A 29 -3.50 -8.58 23.40
N PHE A 30 -2.38 -9.29 23.57
CA PHE A 30 -1.16 -9.02 22.80
C PHE A 30 -1.36 -9.24 21.30
N THR A 31 -2.08 -10.29 20.92
CA THR A 31 -2.39 -10.56 19.50
C THR A 31 -3.32 -9.51 18.91
N ALA A 32 -4.36 -9.09 19.63
CA ALA A 32 -5.24 -8.01 19.19
C ALA A 32 -4.49 -6.69 19.00
N LEU A 33 -3.62 -6.31 19.94
CA LEU A 33 -2.79 -5.12 19.84
C LEU A 33 -1.81 -5.18 18.66
N TYR A 34 -1.23 -6.35 18.40
CA TYR A 34 -0.33 -6.56 17.27
C TYR A 34 -1.04 -6.37 15.93
N PHE A 35 -2.23 -6.96 15.75
CA PHE A 35 -3.02 -6.77 14.54
C PHE A 35 -3.47 -5.31 14.39
N TYR A 36 -3.89 -4.68 15.48
CA TYR A 36 -4.27 -3.27 15.48
C TYR A 36 -3.11 -2.36 15.09
N SER A 37 -1.90 -2.56 15.64
CA SER A 37 -0.74 -1.73 15.30
C SER A 37 -0.32 -1.88 13.84
N GLN A 38 -0.44 -3.09 13.27
CA GLN A 38 -0.18 -3.28 11.84
C GLN A 38 -1.21 -2.59 10.96
N SER A 39 -2.49 -2.60 11.36
CA SER A 39 -3.57 -1.97 10.58
C SER A 39 -3.43 -0.44 10.49
N LEU A 40 -2.75 0.19 11.46
CA LEU A 40 -2.53 1.63 11.44
C LEU A 40 -1.46 2.08 10.43
N ILE A 41 -0.56 1.20 10.00
CA ILE A 41 0.51 1.55 9.05
C ILE A 41 -0.08 1.51 7.64
N THR A 42 -0.86 2.53 7.31
CA THR A 42 -1.31 2.76 5.94
C THR A 42 -0.17 3.46 5.23
N ILE A 43 0.61 2.71 4.45
CA ILE A 43 1.59 3.32 3.53
C ILE A 43 0.78 3.91 2.39
N GLU A 44 0.30 5.13 2.58
CA GLU A 44 -0.25 5.92 1.48
C GLU A 44 0.91 6.22 0.53
N ALA A 45 0.88 5.59 -0.65
CA ALA A 45 1.80 5.96 -1.71
C ALA A 45 1.63 7.46 -1.98
N PRO A 46 2.73 8.24 -2.09
CA PRO A 46 2.61 9.66 -2.37
C PRO A 46 1.80 9.83 -3.65
N LYS A 47 0.67 10.55 -3.56
CA LYS A 47 -0.16 10.84 -4.72
C LYS A 47 0.69 11.67 -5.67
N LYS A 48 1.03 11.08 -6.82
CA LYS A 48 1.85 11.74 -7.83
C LYS A 48 0.99 12.80 -8.51
N GLU A 49 1.30 14.06 -8.29
CA GLU A 49 0.65 15.18 -8.98
C GLU A 49 1.13 15.18 -10.42
N LEU A 50 0.32 14.63 -11.33
CA LEU A 50 0.67 14.55 -12.76
C LEU A 50 0.41 15.85 -13.52
N GLY A 51 -0.36 16.78 -12.94
CA GLY A 51 -0.80 18.01 -13.60
C GLY A 51 -2.01 17.78 -14.51
N GLU A 52 -2.30 18.77 -15.36
CA GLU A 52 -3.42 18.69 -16.30
C GLU A 52 -3.13 17.72 -17.45
N LYS A 53 -4.19 17.16 -18.02
CA LYS A 53 -4.11 16.27 -19.17
C LYS A 53 -4.00 17.10 -20.45
N ILE A 54 -2.93 16.87 -21.20
CA ILE A 54 -2.58 17.62 -22.40
C ILE A 54 -2.40 16.71 -23.61
N ILE A 55 -2.52 17.30 -24.79
CA ILE A 55 -2.29 16.64 -26.07
C ILE A 55 -1.10 17.31 -26.74
N ILE A 56 -0.10 16.53 -27.13
CA ILE A 56 1.03 17.02 -27.92
C ILE A 56 0.84 16.61 -29.36
N GLN A 57 0.64 17.59 -30.23
CA GLN A 57 0.56 17.38 -31.67
C GLN A 57 1.96 17.49 -32.27
N LEU A 58 2.47 16.37 -32.78
CA LEU A 58 3.79 16.31 -33.41
C LEU A 58 3.74 16.82 -34.85
N PRO A 59 4.85 17.36 -35.40
CA PRO A 59 4.94 17.77 -36.81
C PRO A 59 4.67 16.62 -37.80
N SER A 60 4.84 15.38 -37.35
CA SER A 60 4.52 14.17 -38.12
C SER A 60 3.00 13.91 -38.28
N GLY A 61 2.14 14.71 -37.66
CA GLY A 61 0.68 14.51 -37.63
C GLY A 61 0.22 13.50 -36.57
N LYS A 62 1.14 12.91 -35.80
CA LYS A 62 0.80 12.02 -34.67
C LYS A 62 0.47 12.86 -33.43
N SER A 63 -0.48 12.38 -32.63
CA SER A 63 -0.85 13.01 -31.36
C SER A 63 -0.44 12.12 -30.18
N VAL A 64 0.10 12.72 -29.12
CA VAL A 64 0.50 12.04 -27.89
C VAL A 64 -0.33 12.61 -26.73
N PHE A 65 -1.03 11.73 -26.02
CA PHE A 65 -1.85 12.08 -24.86
C PHE A 65 -1.03 11.84 -23.59
N THR A 66 -0.85 12.87 -22.78
CA THR A 66 0.02 12.84 -21.61
C THR A 66 -0.44 13.85 -20.56
N TYR A 67 0.30 13.97 -19.47
CA TYR A 67 0.11 14.99 -18.46
C TYR A 67 1.25 16.00 -18.48
N GLU A 68 0.96 17.21 -18.03
CA GLU A 68 1.87 18.36 -18.02
C GLU A 68 3.19 18.06 -17.29
N ASN A 69 3.14 17.47 -16.08
CA ASN A 69 4.34 17.24 -15.27
C ASN A 69 5.23 16.11 -15.79
N LEU A 70 4.80 15.39 -16.82
CA LEU A 70 5.63 14.39 -17.51
C LEU A 70 6.42 15.01 -18.67
N ILE A 71 6.20 16.28 -18.97
CA ILE A 71 6.86 17.01 -20.05
C ILE A 71 7.94 17.91 -19.48
N VAL A 72 9.15 17.78 -20.03
CA VAL A 72 10.32 18.54 -19.59
C VAL A 72 10.96 19.17 -20.81
N GLU A 73 11.21 20.47 -20.73
CA GLU A 73 11.99 21.20 -21.72
C GLU A 73 13.45 21.24 -21.29
N GLU A 74 14.33 20.60 -22.07
CA GLU A 74 15.78 20.59 -21.84
C GLU A 74 16.48 21.08 -23.10
N GLU A 75 17.30 22.13 -23.00
CA GLU A 75 18.10 22.67 -24.11
C GLU A 75 17.25 23.07 -25.35
N GLY A 76 16.03 23.58 -25.12
CA GLY A 76 15.09 23.95 -26.19
C GLY A 76 14.45 22.77 -26.92
N LYS A 77 14.60 21.56 -26.37
CA LYS A 77 13.95 20.33 -26.85
C LYS A 77 12.90 19.88 -25.85
N LEU A 78 11.79 19.36 -26.37
CA LEU A 78 10.66 18.91 -25.58
C LEU A 78 10.74 17.40 -25.42
N PHE A 79 10.76 16.91 -24.17
CA PHE A 79 10.79 15.49 -23.88
C PHE A 79 9.62 15.07 -23.00
N TYR A 80 9.05 13.92 -23.30
CA TYR A 80 8.23 13.19 -22.36
C TYR A 80 9.10 12.26 -21.52
N LYS A 81 9.04 12.39 -20.20
CA LYS A 81 9.75 11.56 -19.23
C LYS A 81 8.76 10.79 -18.38
N GLY A 82 8.30 9.66 -18.89
CA GLY A 82 7.53 8.69 -18.12
C GLY A 82 8.41 7.86 -17.19
N GLU A 83 7.80 7.04 -16.33
CA GLU A 83 8.54 6.22 -15.36
C GLU A 83 9.49 5.20 -15.98
N ARG A 84 9.17 4.72 -17.19
CA ARG A 84 9.94 3.66 -17.86
C ARG A 84 10.56 4.11 -19.16
N ASN A 85 10.01 5.14 -19.79
CA ASN A 85 10.35 5.53 -21.16
C ASN A 85 10.49 7.05 -21.25
N THR A 86 11.50 7.48 -22.00
CA THR A 86 11.66 8.86 -22.44
C THR A 86 11.36 8.93 -23.93
N LEU A 87 10.55 9.89 -24.35
CA LEU A 87 10.22 10.13 -25.76
C LEU A 87 10.63 11.56 -26.14
N ASP A 88 11.24 11.72 -27.31
CA ASP A 88 11.50 13.02 -27.90
C ASP A 88 10.23 13.53 -28.59
N LEU A 89 9.75 14.68 -28.13
CA LEU A 89 8.57 15.38 -28.62
C LEU A 89 8.92 16.76 -29.20
N THR A 90 10.20 16.98 -29.54
CA THR A 90 10.69 18.25 -30.06
C THR A 90 9.91 18.70 -31.29
N GLY A 91 9.53 19.98 -31.31
CA GLY A 91 8.71 20.57 -32.36
C GLY A 91 7.21 20.26 -32.24
N GLY A 92 6.78 19.50 -31.24
CA GLY A 92 5.37 19.32 -30.92
C GLY A 92 4.74 20.56 -30.30
N THR A 93 3.46 20.79 -30.57
CA THR A 93 2.67 21.86 -29.93
C THR A 93 1.77 21.26 -28.85
N ILE A 94 1.77 21.88 -27.67
CA ILE A 94 0.92 21.49 -26.54
C ILE A 94 -0.46 22.12 -26.72
N VAL A 95 -1.49 21.28 -26.66
CA VAL A 95 -2.90 21.67 -26.71
C VAL A 95 -3.57 21.23 -25.42
N TYR A 96 -4.21 22.19 -24.75
CA TYR A 96 -5.06 21.96 -23.59
C TYR A 96 -6.49 21.75 -24.10
N GLU A 97 -7.11 20.65 -23.69
CA GLU A 97 -8.49 20.35 -24.03
C GLU A 97 -9.27 20.20 -22.73
N ASP A 98 -10.47 20.80 -22.67
CA ASP A 98 -11.38 20.64 -21.55
C ASP A 98 -12.01 19.25 -21.65
N TRP A 99 -11.57 18.34 -20.79
CA TRP A 99 -12.10 17.00 -20.69
C TRP A 99 -13.34 17.02 -19.76
N GLU A 100 -14.55 16.99 -20.31
CA GLU A 100 -15.81 16.76 -19.56
C GLU A 100 -15.97 15.30 -19.10
#